data_AF-A0A2E7WXQ4-F1
#
_entry.id   AF-A0A2E7WXQ4-F1
#
_cell.length_a   1.000
_cell.length_b   1.000
_cell.length_c   1.000
_cell.angle_alpha   90.00
_cell.angle_beta   90.00
_cell.angle_gamma   90.00
#
_symmetry.space_group_name_H-M   'P 1'
#
loop_
_entity.id
_entity.type
_entity.pdbx_description
1 polymer ?
#
loop_
_entity_poly.entity_id
_entity_poly.type
_entity_poly.pdbx_seq_one_letter_code
_entity_poly.pdbx_strand_id
1 'polypeptide(L)'
;MASGRSRKGFFNRWWESKKDSQFQIVTYVTILSTASVLWGFIFIFMLGGASDPEHQEFMLPFSWLCLALGSVISIYAVPEFSFYWSQRNILEDILALDARTEIIRRRKEGEEAAEILGPKYQSRLMGLYDNFQIRGGKRFKVDSSPPLNERSEKAQPVKEKIEYEWWITESSRLSGRLPGLPSLKTKKINRMIIVLCSSAVALLCINSIFGLSMGMGGINHKTIDLSAYLLAMEITSFSPPHLDSVSLLLIAFFSILLNFTRPLRNYHEEE
;
A
#
# COMPACT_ATOMS: atom_id res chain seq x y z
N MET A 1 -49.11 4.14 -13.00
CA MET A 1 -48.51 4.12 -11.64
C MET A 1 -47.06 4.54 -11.76
N ALA A 2 -46.73 5.77 -11.34
CA ALA A 2 -45.39 6.34 -11.45
C ALA A 2 -44.48 5.76 -10.36
N SER A 3 -43.40 5.12 -10.77
CA SER A 3 -42.37 4.58 -9.86
C SER A 3 -41.75 5.73 -9.06
N GLY A 4 -41.89 5.68 -7.73
CA GLY A 4 -41.22 6.60 -6.82
C GLY A 4 -39.71 6.49 -6.91
N ARG A 5 -39.08 7.34 -7.73
CA ARG A 5 -37.64 7.57 -7.69
C ARG A 5 -37.30 8.29 -6.39
N SER A 6 -37.01 7.52 -5.35
CA SER A 6 -36.32 8.02 -4.15
C SER A 6 -35.12 8.84 -4.61
N ARG A 7 -35.09 10.15 -4.25
CA ARG A 7 -33.94 11.02 -4.51
C ARG A 7 -32.77 10.52 -3.67
N LYS A 8 -31.97 9.62 -4.24
CA LYS A 8 -30.70 9.17 -3.65
C LYS A 8 -29.92 10.40 -3.18
N GLY A 9 -29.43 10.37 -1.93
CA GLY A 9 -28.69 11.46 -1.31
C GLY A 9 -27.48 11.91 -2.16
N PHE A 10 -26.99 13.13 -1.95
CA PHE A 10 -25.85 13.67 -2.71
C PHE A 10 -24.63 12.73 -2.65
N PHE A 11 -24.33 12.17 -1.48
CA PHE A 11 -23.29 11.15 -1.30
C PHE A 11 -23.53 9.90 -2.12
N ASN A 12 -24.75 9.37 -2.15
CA ASN A 12 -25.03 8.13 -2.87
C ASN A 12 -24.96 8.34 -4.39
N ARG A 13 -25.38 9.51 -4.88
CA ARG A 13 -25.19 9.90 -6.29
C ARG A 13 -23.72 10.11 -6.65
N TRP A 14 -22.96 10.74 -5.76
CA TRP A 14 -21.52 10.92 -5.94
C TRP A 14 -20.78 9.57 -5.92
N TRP A 15 -21.15 8.68 -4.99
CA TRP A 15 -20.59 7.34 -4.88
C TRP A 15 -20.88 6.50 -6.13
N GLU A 16 -22.13 6.51 -6.62
CA GLU A 16 -22.53 5.86 -7.86
C GLU A 16 -21.79 6.45 -9.08
N SER A 17 -21.57 7.76 -9.09
CA SER A 17 -20.76 8.43 -10.13
C SER A 17 -19.28 8.04 -10.11
N LYS A 18 -18.77 7.47 -9.01
CA LYS A 18 -17.37 7.09 -8.83
C LYS A 18 -17.15 5.58 -8.86
N LYS A 19 -18.10 4.78 -9.39
CA LYS A 19 -18.02 3.31 -9.48
C LYS A 19 -16.64 2.79 -9.93
N ASP A 20 -16.00 3.49 -10.86
CA ASP A 20 -14.71 3.10 -11.44
C ASP A 20 -13.50 3.30 -10.50
N SER A 21 -13.67 4.14 -9.49
CA SER A 21 -12.65 4.48 -8.50
C SER A 21 -13.04 4.06 -7.08
N GLN A 22 -14.20 3.42 -6.87
CA GLN A 22 -14.67 3.00 -5.55
C GLN A 22 -13.62 2.15 -4.83
N PHE A 23 -13.08 1.13 -5.50
CA PHE A 23 -12.02 0.30 -4.93
C PHE A 23 -10.78 1.11 -4.52
N GLN A 24 -10.40 2.12 -5.32
CA GLN A 24 -9.24 2.98 -5.02
C GLN A 24 -9.52 3.85 -3.80
N ILE A 25 -10.71 4.47 -3.74
CA ILE A 25 -11.12 5.33 -2.63
C ILE A 25 -11.15 4.52 -1.34
N VAL A 26 -11.82 3.36 -1.33
CA VAL A 26 -11.86 2.48 -0.14
C VAL A 26 -10.46 2.08 0.30
N THR A 27 -9.58 1.72 -0.65
CA THR A 27 -8.19 1.38 -0.34
C THR A 27 -7.44 2.53 0.31
N TYR A 28 -7.49 3.74 -0.26
CA TYR A 28 -6.77 4.89 0.29
C TYR A 28 -7.35 5.36 1.63
N VAL A 29 -8.67 5.36 1.78
CA VAL A 29 -9.33 5.68 3.04
C VAL A 29 -8.93 4.70 4.13
N THR A 30 -8.85 3.41 3.81
CA THR A 30 -8.40 2.37 4.76
C THR A 30 -6.94 2.56 5.15
N ILE A 31 -6.06 2.83 4.18
CA ILE A 31 -4.63 3.10 4.46
C ILE A 31 -4.48 4.34 5.35
N LEU A 32 -5.17 5.44 5.02
CA LEU A 32 -5.07 6.69 5.77
C LEU A 32 -5.65 6.56 7.18
N SER A 33 -6.81 5.90 7.32
CA SER A 33 -7.42 5.60 8.61
C SER A 33 -6.51 4.73 9.47
N THR A 34 -5.94 3.66 8.91
CA THR A 34 -5.00 2.78 9.63
C THR A 34 -3.74 3.54 10.04
N ALA A 35 -3.18 4.37 9.15
CA ALA A 35 -2.03 5.22 9.45
C ALA A 35 -2.33 6.23 10.56
N SER A 36 -3.54 6.80 10.57
CA SER A 36 -4.00 7.74 11.60
C SER A 36 -4.14 7.07 12.98
N VAL A 37 -4.65 5.83 13.01
CA VAL A 37 -4.70 5.03 14.24
C VAL A 37 -3.29 4.66 14.73
N LEU A 38 -2.40 4.26 13.82
CA LEU A 38 -1.00 3.95 14.15
C LEU A 38 -0.28 5.19 14.70
N TRP A 39 -0.48 6.37 14.10
CA TRP A 39 0.04 7.63 14.62
C TRP A 39 -0.45 7.90 16.04
N GLY A 40 -1.77 7.82 16.27
CA GLY A 40 -2.36 8.01 17.59
C GLY A 40 -1.80 7.04 18.63
N PHE A 41 -1.60 5.77 18.25
CA PHE A 41 -1.00 4.76 19.11
C PHE A 41 0.46 5.09 19.46
N ILE A 42 1.28 5.44 18.47
CA ILE A 42 2.68 5.83 18.70
C ILE A 42 2.75 7.07 19.61
N PHE A 43 1.88 8.05 19.39
CA PHE A 43 1.82 9.27 20.20
C PHE A 43 1.52 8.98 21.68
N ILE A 44 0.52 8.14 21.96
CA ILE A 44 0.11 7.84 23.34
C ILE A 44 1.12 6.94 24.05
N PHE A 45 1.58 5.86 23.39
CA PHE A 45 2.34 4.81 24.06
C PHE A 45 3.86 4.96 23.95
N MET A 46 4.38 5.45 22.82
CA MET A 46 5.83 5.56 22.60
C MET A 46 6.37 6.96 22.94
N LEU A 47 5.53 7.97 22.73
CA LEU A 47 5.92 9.38 22.85
C LEU A 47 5.34 10.04 24.09
N GLY A 48 4.88 9.27 25.08
CA GLY A 48 4.48 9.79 26.39
C GLY A 48 3.47 10.93 26.35
N GLY A 49 2.73 11.10 25.23
CA GLY A 49 2.14 12.38 24.84
C GLY A 49 1.09 12.95 25.79
N ALA A 50 0.66 12.19 26.80
CA ALA A 50 -0.22 12.65 27.87
C ALA A 50 0.52 13.28 29.07
N SER A 51 1.86 13.23 29.11
CA SER A 51 2.67 13.53 30.31
C SER A 51 3.48 14.81 30.20
N ASP A 52 3.73 15.33 28.99
CA ASP A 52 4.56 16.52 28.78
C ASP A 52 3.72 17.79 28.53
N PRO A 53 3.95 18.88 29.30
CA PRO A 53 3.17 20.12 29.21
C PRO A 53 3.42 20.94 27.93
N GLU A 54 4.54 20.73 27.24
CA GLU A 54 4.88 21.45 25.98
C GLU A 54 4.10 20.92 24.76
N HIS A 55 3.71 19.64 24.73
CA HIS A 55 2.95 19.04 23.61
C HIS A 55 1.43 19.31 23.70
N GLN A 56 1.00 20.04 24.73
CA GLN A 56 -0.38 20.13 25.18
C GLN A 56 -1.25 21.09 24.35
N GLU A 57 -0.67 22.13 23.73
CA GLU A 57 -1.46 23.16 23.03
C GLU A 57 -1.99 22.73 21.65
N PHE A 58 -1.19 22.03 20.84
CA PHE A 58 -1.59 21.67 19.46
C PHE A 58 -1.40 20.20 19.11
N MET A 59 -0.35 19.54 19.61
CA MET A 59 -0.04 18.15 19.26
C MET A 59 -0.99 17.14 19.93
N LEU A 60 -1.35 17.38 21.19
CA LEU A 60 -2.29 16.55 21.95
C LEU A 60 -3.69 16.50 21.29
N PRO A 61 -4.40 17.64 21.06
CA PRO A 61 -5.74 17.59 20.46
C PRO A 61 -5.72 17.05 19.03
N PHE A 62 -4.69 17.35 18.24
CA PHE A 62 -4.55 16.82 16.88
C PHE A 62 -4.38 15.30 16.87
N SER A 63 -3.50 14.76 17.71
CA SER A 63 -3.24 13.32 17.77
C SER A 63 -4.44 12.53 18.29
N TRP A 64 -5.17 13.09 19.26
CA TRP A 64 -6.45 12.54 19.72
C TRP A 64 -7.52 12.58 18.62
N LEU A 65 -7.63 13.68 17.89
CA LEU A 65 -8.54 13.80 16.75
C LEU A 65 -8.19 12.75 15.68
N CYS A 66 -6.91 12.62 15.31
CA CYS A 66 -6.43 11.61 14.38
C CYS A 66 -6.75 10.18 14.86
N LEU A 67 -6.59 9.89 16.14
CA LEU A 67 -6.89 8.58 16.71
C LEU A 67 -8.41 8.30 16.67
N ALA A 68 -9.22 9.23 17.17
CA ALA A 68 -10.67 9.08 17.22
C ALA A 68 -11.28 8.98 15.82
N LEU A 69 -10.93 9.92 14.93
CA LEU A 69 -11.40 9.94 13.55
C LEU A 69 -10.89 8.71 12.78
N GLY A 70 -9.61 8.37 12.94
CA GLY A 70 -9.01 7.19 12.34
C GLY A 70 -9.74 5.91 12.75
N SER A 71 -10.01 5.74 14.05
CA SER A 71 -10.71 4.58 14.61
C SER A 71 -12.15 4.46 14.07
N VAL A 72 -12.92 5.56 14.12
CA VAL A 72 -14.30 5.58 13.63
C VAL A 72 -14.37 5.23 12.14
N ILE A 73 -13.49 5.79 11.31
CA ILE A 73 -13.44 5.48 9.88
C ILE A 73 -13.02 4.02 9.66
N SER A 74 -12.10 3.49 10.46
CA SER A 74 -11.55 2.14 10.33
C SER A 74 -12.62 1.05 10.48
N ILE A 75 -13.57 1.26 11.39
CA ILE A 75 -14.70 0.33 11.64
C ILE A 75 -15.48 0.04 10.35
N TYR A 76 -15.61 1.02 9.45
CA TYR A 76 -16.33 0.86 8.19
C TYR A 76 -15.39 0.56 7.02
N ALA A 77 -14.25 1.25 6.96
CA ALA A 77 -13.32 1.14 5.84
C ALA A 77 -12.64 -0.24 5.79
N VAL A 78 -12.25 -0.82 6.92
CA VAL A 78 -11.52 -2.10 6.97
C VAL A 78 -12.38 -3.27 6.47
N PRO A 79 -13.64 -3.47 6.94
CA PRO A 79 -14.48 -4.54 6.42
C PRO A 79 -14.79 -4.36 4.93
N GLU A 80 -15.07 -3.12 4.50
CA GLU A 80 -15.34 -2.82 3.10
C GLU A 80 -14.12 -3.12 2.21
N PHE A 81 -12.92 -2.69 2.65
CA PHE A 81 -11.68 -3.02 1.98
C PHE A 81 -11.43 -4.52 1.92
N SER A 82 -11.68 -5.26 3.01
CA SER A 82 -11.53 -6.72 3.05
C SER A 82 -12.45 -7.39 2.03
N PHE A 83 -13.70 -6.95 1.92
CA PHE A 83 -14.64 -7.44 0.92
C PHE A 83 -14.14 -7.21 -0.51
N TYR A 84 -13.78 -5.97 -0.86
CA TYR A 84 -13.27 -5.67 -2.20
C TYR A 84 -11.95 -6.40 -2.50
N TRP A 85 -11.06 -6.54 -1.50
CA TRP A 85 -9.80 -7.27 -1.63
C TRP A 85 -10.03 -8.76 -1.89
N SER A 86 -11.01 -9.36 -1.22
CA SER A 86 -11.42 -10.75 -1.46
C SER A 86 -11.94 -10.95 -2.88
N GLN A 87 -12.81 -10.06 -3.36
CA GLN A 87 -13.31 -10.13 -4.75
C GLN A 87 -12.20 -9.96 -5.77
N ARG A 88 -11.24 -9.08 -5.48
CA ARG A 88 -10.03 -8.93 -6.31
C ARG A 88 -9.23 -10.23 -6.38
N ASN A 89 -9.01 -10.92 -5.26
CA ASN A 89 -8.26 -12.17 -5.27
C ASN A 89 -8.97 -13.24 -6.11
N ILE A 90 -10.29 -13.38 -5.97
CA ILE A 90 -11.10 -14.31 -6.79
C ILE A 90 -10.94 -13.99 -8.28
N LEU A 91 -10.98 -12.70 -8.65
CA LEU A 91 -10.83 -12.31 -10.05
C LEU A 91 -9.42 -12.56 -10.57
N GLU A 92 -8.37 -12.23 -9.81
CA GLU A 92 -6.98 -12.50 -10.21
C GLU A 92 -6.72 -14.01 -10.30
N ASP A 93 -7.31 -14.83 -9.43
CA ASP A 93 -7.25 -16.30 -9.52
C ASP A 93 -7.90 -16.80 -10.81
N ILE A 94 -9.05 -16.23 -11.20
CA ILE A 94 -9.72 -16.58 -12.47
C ILE A 94 -8.92 -16.09 -13.67
N LEU A 95 -8.28 -14.92 -13.58
CA LEU A 95 -7.42 -14.37 -14.63
C LEU A 95 -6.14 -15.19 -14.82
N ALA A 96 -5.68 -15.88 -13.78
CA ALA A 96 -4.53 -16.77 -13.82
C ALA A 96 -4.86 -18.19 -14.33
N LEU A 97 -6.13 -18.51 -14.59
CA LEU A 97 -6.50 -19.82 -15.13
C LEU A 97 -6.15 -19.93 -16.62
N ASP A 98 -5.37 -20.94 -16.97
CA ASP A 98 -5.05 -21.27 -18.37
C ASP A 98 -6.04 -22.27 -19.02
N ALA A 99 -6.94 -22.86 -18.22
CA ALA A 99 -7.88 -23.88 -18.69
C ALA A 99 -9.25 -23.29 -19.06
N ARG A 100 -9.59 -23.33 -20.36
CA ARG A 100 -10.87 -22.84 -20.91
C ARG A 100 -12.11 -23.42 -20.21
N THR A 101 -12.09 -24.69 -19.85
CA THR A 101 -13.20 -25.37 -19.15
C THR A 101 -13.41 -24.85 -17.74
N GLU A 102 -12.33 -24.58 -17.00
CA GLU A 102 -12.37 -24.05 -15.64
C GLU A 102 -12.82 -22.57 -15.63
N ILE A 103 -12.43 -21.80 -16.64
CA ILE A 103 -12.91 -20.43 -16.85
C ILE A 103 -14.42 -20.40 -17.07
N ILE A 104 -14.97 -21.31 -17.88
CA ILE A 104 -16.42 -21.40 -18.12
C ILE A 104 -17.16 -21.79 -16.83
N ARG A 105 -16.57 -22.68 -16.02
CA ARG A 105 -17.14 -23.11 -14.73
C ARG A 105 -17.23 -21.96 -13.73
N ARG A 106 -16.17 -21.16 -13.60
CA ARG A 106 -16.11 -20.00 -12.66
C ARG A 106 -16.58 -18.69 -13.27
N ARG A 107 -17.19 -18.73 -14.46
CA ARG A 107 -17.63 -17.53 -15.20
C ARG A 107 -18.51 -16.62 -14.34
N LYS A 108 -19.50 -17.18 -13.65
CA LYS A 108 -20.44 -16.40 -12.83
C LYS A 108 -19.71 -15.63 -11.72
N GLU A 109 -18.75 -16.27 -11.08
CA GLU A 109 -17.94 -15.68 -10.00
C GLU A 109 -17.03 -14.58 -10.54
N GLY A 110 -16.42 -14.79 -11.70
CA GLY A 110 -15.58 -13.78 -12.36
C GLY A 110 -16.37 -12.56 -12.83
N GLU A 111 -17.54 -12.76 -13.43
CA GLU A 111 -18.42 -11.67 -13.88
C GLU A 111 -18.94 -10.85 -12.68
N GLU A 112 -19.32 -11.50 -11.57
CA GLU A 112 -19.78 -10.84 -10.34
C GLU A 112 -18.66 -10.04 -9.66
N ALA A 113 -17.47 -10.64 -9.51
CA ALA A 113 -16.30 -9.96 -8.96
C ALA A 113 -15.89 -8.74 -9.81
N ALA A 114 -15.87 -8.88 -11.14
CA ALA A 114 -15.57 -7.78 -12.05
C ALA A 114 -16.64 -6.67 -12.02
N GLU A 115 -17.91 -7.01 -11.81
CA GLU A 115 -18.98 -6.01 -11.64
C GLU A 115 -18.78 -5.15 -10.39
N ILE A 116 -18.40 -5.78 -9.28
CA ILE A 116 -18.14 -5.13 -7.99
C ILE A 116 -16.88 -4.26 -8.05
N LEU A 117 -15.80 -4.74 -8.69
CA LEU A 117 -14.52 -4.05 -8.75
C LEU A 117 -14.47 -2.87 -9.75
N GLY A 118 -15.37 -2.85 -10.73
CA GLY A 118 -15.52 -1.77 -11.71
C GLY A 118 -14.96 -2.08 -13.12
N PRO A 119 -15.12 -1.15 -14.08
CA PRO A 119 -14.94 -1.42 -15.52
C PRO A 119 -13.51 -1.77 -15.93
N LYS A 120 -12.49 -1.31 -15.19
CA LYS A 120 -11.09 -1.69 -15.45
C LYS A 120 -10.83 -3.19 -15.24
N TYR A 121 -11.56 -3.80 -14.32
CA TYR A 121 -11.48 -5.23 -14.06
C TYR A 121 -12.37 -6.01 -15.03
N GLN A 122 -13.48 -5.41 -15.48
CA GLN A 122 -14.32 -5.95 -16.56
C GLN A 122 -13.58 -6.01 -17.90
N SER A 123 -12.81 -4.98 -18.27
CA SER A 123 -12.01 -4.97 -19.51
C SER A 123 -10.97 -6.09 -19.54
N ARG A 124 -10.39 -6.40 -18.38
CA ARG A 124 -9.41 -7.49 -18.21
C ARG A 124 -10.05 -8.86 -18.35
N LEU A 125 -11.20 -9.07 -17.71
CA LEU A 125 -11.97 -10.30 -17.85
C LEU A 125 -12.41 -10.50 -19.31
N MET A 126 -12.83 -9.44 -19.99
CA MET A 126 -13.21 -9.49 -21.39
C MET A 126 -12.03 -9.82 -22.32
N GLY A 127 -10.83 -9.29 -22.03
CA GLY A 127 -9.61 -9.68 -22.73
C GLY A 127 -9.25 -11.16 -22.58
N LEU A 128 -9.44 -11.73 -21.39
CA LEU A 128 -9.28 -13.17 -21.18
C LEU A 128 -10.31 -13.98 -21.99
N TYR A 129 -11.57 -13.56 -22.00
CA TYR A 129 -12.60 -14.23 -22.80
C TYR A 129 -12.33 -14.15 -24.30
N ASP A 130 -11.79 -13.04 -24.79
CA ASP A 130 -11.37 -12.87 -26.18
C ASP A 130 -10.23 -13.84 -26.54
N ASN A 131 -9.21 -13.93 -25.68
CA ASN A 131 -8.09 -14.86 -25.84
C ASN A 131 -8.54 -16.33 -25.93
N PHE A 132 -9.54 -16.74 -25.13
CA PHE A 132 -10.08 -18.11 -25.15
C PHE A 132 -11.26 -18.31 -26.13
N GLN A 133 -11.55 -17.32 -26.99
CA GLN A 133 -12.69 -17.31 -27.92
C GLN A 133 -14.03 -17.69 -27.24
N ILE A 134 -14.23 -17.21 -26.01
CA ILE A 134 -15.47 -17.37 -25.25
C ILE A 134 -16.34 -16.14 -25.55
N ARG A 135 -17.58 -16.36 -25.97
CA ARG A 135 -18.53 -15.27 -26.21
C ARG A 135 -18.79 -14.51 -24.90
N GLY A 136 -18.18 -13.34 -24.76
CA GLY A 136 -18.29 -12.46 -23.60
C GLY A 136 -19.75 -12.17 -23.26
N GLY A 137 -20.06 -12.05 -21.97
CA GLY A 137 -21.42 -11.80 -21.52
C GLY A 137 -21.89 -10.44 -22.04
N LYS A 138 -23.13 -10.35 -22.55
CA LYS A 138 -23.75 -9.09 -23.04
C LYS A 138 -23.83 -7.97 -21.97
N ARG A 139 -23.40 -8.24 -20.74
CA ARG A 139 -23.48 -7.34 -19.58
C ARG A 139 -22.36 -6.29 -19.55
N PHE A 140 -21.24 -6.52 -20.22
CA PHE A 140 -20.10 -5.60 -20.22
C PHE A 140 -19.95 -4.91 -21.58
N LYS A 141 -20.10 -3.59 -21.62
CA LYS A 141 -19.80 -2.73 -22.78
C LYS A 141 -18.45 -2.04 -22.58
N VAL A 142 -17.39 -2.81 -22.37
CA VAL A 142 -16.03 -2.29 -22.15
C VAL A 142 -15.09 -2.96 -23.13
N ASP A 143 -14.21 -2.18 -23.76
CA ASP A 143 -13.21 -2.67 -24.71
C ASP A 143 -12.23 -3.64 -24.04
N SER A 144 -11.92 -4.74 -24.71
CA SER A 144 -11.01 -5.78 -24.23
C SER A 144 -9.60 -5.23 -24.03
N SER A 145 -8.99 -5.45 -22.87
CA SER A 145 -7.58 -5.16 -22.62
C SER A 145 -6.79 -6.47 -22.53
N PRO A 146 -5.62 -6.60 -23.20
CA PRO A 146 -4.87 -7.85 -23.22
C PRO A 146 -4.48 -8.31 -21.80
N PRO A 147 -4.47 -9.64 -21.54
CA PRO A 147 -4.05 -10.18 -20.26
C PRO A 147 -2.56 -9.89 -19.99
N LEU A 148 -2.19 -9.83 -18.71
CA LEU A 148 -0.86 -9.42 -18.26
C LEU A 148 0.27 -10.37 -18.75
N ASN A 149 -0.08 -11.61 -19.12
CA ASN A 149 0.85 -12.73 -19.32
C ASN A 149 1.69 -12.66 -20.61
N GLU A 150 1.23 -12.03 -21.70
CA GLU A 150 1.98 -12.02 -22.97
C GLU A 150 3.28 -11.21 -22.93
N ARG A 151 3.51 -10.39 -21.89
CA ARG A 151 4.77 -9.64 -21.74
C ARG A 151 5.90 -10.45 -21.09
N SER A 152 5.63 -11.69 -20.67
CA SER A 152 6.46 -12.43 -19.70
C SER A 152 7.35 -13.55 -20.28
N GLU A 153 7.36 -13.81 -21.58
CA GLU A 153 8.04 -14.98 -22.18
C GLU A 153 9.59 -14.94 -22.22
N LYS A 154 10.27 -13.93 -21.67
CA LYS A 154 11.76 -13.85 -21.73
C LYS A 154 12.41 -13.70 -20.36
N ALA A 155 12.64 -14.80 -19.64
CA ALA A 155 13.54 -14.79 -18.49
C ALA A 155 14.33 -16.11 -18.33
N GLN A 156 15.65 -16.03 -18.54
CA GLN A 156 16.68 -16.98 -18.06
C GLN A 156 17.40 -16.38 -16.82
N PRO A 157 18.46 -17.03 -16.29
CA PRO A 157 18.55 -17.67 -14.97
C PRO A 157 18.76 -16.71 -13.77
N VAL A 158 18.59 -17.26 -12.56
CA VAL A 158 17.73 -16.71 -11.49
C VAL A 158 18.43 -15.93 -10.36
N LYS A 159 19.76 -15.73 -10.30
CA LYS A 159 20.40 -15.12 -9.10
C LYS A 159 21.01 -13.72 -9.29
N GLU A 160 21.84 -13.50 -10.31
CA GLU A 160 22.40 -12.17 -10.61
C GLU A 160 21.36 -11.20 -11.20
N LYS A 161 20.35 -11.76 -11.88
CA LYS A 161 19.32 -10.97 -12.56
C LYS A 161 18.41 -10.22 -11.56
N ILE A 162 18.19 -10.76 -10.36
CA ILE A 162 17.21 -10.20 -9.39
C ILE A 162 17.63 -8.82 -8.87
N GLU A 163 18.93 -8.59 -8.60
CA GLU A 163 19.40 -7.30 -8.06
C GLU A 163 19.37 -6.20 -9.13
N TYR A 164 19.83 -6.51 -10.34
CA TYR A 164 19.70 -5.61 -11.49
C TYR A 164 18.24 -5.36 -11.87
N GLU A 165 17.38 -6.40 -11.79
CA GLU A 165 15.94 -6.28 -12.01
C GLU A 165 15.30 -5.37 -10.96
N TRP A 166 15.69 -5.44 -9.69
CA TRP A 166 15.12 -4.60 -8.63
C TRP A 166 15.32 -3.10 -8.92
N TRP A 167 16.51 -2.69 -9.36
CA TRP A 167 16.81 -1.29 -9.69
C TRP A 167 16.18 -0.81 -11.01
N ILE A 168 15.89 -1.72 -11.94
CA ILE A 168 15.37 -1.41 -13.28
C ILE A 168 13.83 -1.59 -13.37
N THR A 169 13.20 -2.11 -12.31
CA THR A 169 11.78 -2.46 -12.25
C THR A 169 10.84 -1.29 -12.57
N GLU A 170 9.96 -1.49 -13.57
CA GLU A 170 8.84 -0.59 -13.88
C GLU A 170 7.63 -0.86 -12.98
N SER A 171 7.36 -2.14 -12.68
CA SER A 171 6.21 -2.57 -11.88
C SER A 171 6.64 -3.31 -10.61
N SER A 172 6.71 -2.56 -9.50
CA SER A 172 6.99 -3.11 -8.18
C SER A 172 5.75 -3.78 -7.57
N ARG A 173 5.93 -4.65 -6.55
CA ARG A 173 4.79 -5.21 -5.77
C ARG A 173 3.90 -4.11 -5.22
N LEU A 174 4.48 -2.97 -4.85
CA LEU A 174 3.78 -1.76 -4.41
C LEU A 174 2.85 -1.22 -5.51
N SER A 175 3.33 -1.10 -6.75
CA SER A 175 2.52 -0.66 -7.90
C SER A 175 1.40 -1.66 -8.28
N GLY A 176 1.61 -2.94 -8.01
CA GLY A 176 0.62 -3.99 -8.22
C GLY A 176 -0.47 -3.97 -7.15
N ARG A 177 -0.11 -3.74 -5.88
CA ARG A 177 -1.05 -3.72 -4.77
C ARG A 177 -1.87 -2.43 -4.69
N LEU A 178 -1.26 -1.27 -4.96
CA LEU A 178 -1.94 0.03 -4.91
C LEU A 178 -2.63 0.37 -6.23
N PRO A 179 -3.97 0.36 -6.29
CA PRO A 179 -4.70 0.67 -7.51
C PRO A 179 -4.72 2.18 -7.78
N GLY A 180 -4.55 2.59 -9.05
CA GLY A 180 -4.84 3.98 -9.48
C GLY A 180 -3.69 4.98 -9.43
N LEU A 181 -2.47 4.55 -9.11
CA LEU A 181 -1.28 5.40 -9.14
C LEU A 181 -0.42 5.08 -10.38
N PRO A 182 -0.64 5.72 -11.55
CA PRO A 182 0.17 5.49 -12.74
C PRO A 182 1.64 5.88 -12.51
N SER A 183 1.89 6.84 -11.62
CA SER A 183 3.23 7.32 -11.26
C SER A 183 4.10 6.22 -10.64
N LEU A 184 3.52 5.27 -9.89
CA LEU A 184 4.24 4.12 -9.32
C LEU A 184 4.70 3.10 -10.36
N LYS A 185 4.23 3.21 -11.61
CA LYS A 185 4.67 2.36 -12.73
C LYS A 185 5.86 2.94 -13.50
N THR A 186 6.50 3.97 -12.94
CA THR A 186 7.65 4.63 -13.57
C THR A 186 8.94 4.23 -12.87
N LYS A 187 10.00 3.96 -13.66
CA LYS A 187 11.34 3.63 -13.12
C LYS A 187 11.87 4.70 -12.16
N LYS A 188 11.60 5.98 -12.48
CA LYS A 188 12.08 7.12 -11.69
C LYS A 188 11.55 7.07 -10.26
N ILE A 189 10.24 6.84 -10.09
CA ILE A 189 9.61 6.83 -8.78
C ILE A 189 10.02 5.59 -7.97
N ASN A 190 10.09 4.41 -8.59
CA ASN A 190 10.58 3.21 -7.89
C ASN A 190 12.02 3.41 -7.37
N ARG A 191 12.93 3.98 -8.19
CA ARG A 191 14.30 4.30 -7.76
C ARG A 191 14.34 5.34 -6.64
N MET A 192 13.52 6.38 -6.74
CA MET A 192 13.43 7.40 -5.69
C MET A 192 13.03 6.78 -4.35
N ILE A 193 12.03 5.89 -4.35
CA ILE A 193 11.59 5.18 -3.13
C ILE A 193 12.71 4.28 -2.59
N ILE A 194 13.40 3.53 -3.45
CA ILE A 194 14.52 2.68 -3.04
C ILE A 194 15.65 3.50 -2.41
N VAL A 195 16.08 4.58 -3.05
CA VAL A 195 17.15 5.47 -2.54
C VAL A 195 16.73 6.10 -1.22
N LEU A 196 15.51 6.63 -1.14
CA LEU A 196 15.01 7.28 0.07
C LEU A 196 14.94 6.29 1.24
N CYS A 197 14.36 5.11 1.03
CA CYS A 197 14.20 4.12 2.10
C CYS A 197 15.54 3.51 2.51
N SER A 198 16.43 3.19 1.56
CA SER A 198 17.76 2.64 1.87
C SER A 198 18.63 3.66 2.59
N SER A 199 18.61 4.93 2.17
CA SER A 199 19.28 6.02 2.86
C SER A 199 18.76 6.22 4.28
N ALA A 200 17.43 6.22 4.47
CA ALA A 200 16.83 6.34 5.80
C ALA A 200 17.25 5.20 6.74
N VAL A 201 17.19 3.95 6.28
CA VAL A 201 17.64 2.78 7.07
C VAL A 201 19.13 2.89 7.38
N ALA A 202 19.96 3.24 6.40
CA ALA A 202 21.40 3.39 6.61
C ALA A 202 21.71 4.49 7.64
N LEU A 203 21.07 5.65 7.55
CA LEU A 203 21.27 6.75 8.50
C LEU A 203 20.84 6.36 9.92
N LEU A 204 19.72 5.66 10.09
CA LEU A 204 19.26 5.17 11.40
C LEU A 204 20.23 4.13 11.98
N CYS A 205 20.71 3.20 11.17
CA CYS A 205 21.71 2.20 11.59
C CYS A 205 23.05 2.85 11.94
N ILE A 206 23.52 3.81 11.14
CA ILE A 206 24.77 4.54 11.41
C ILE A 206 24.63 5.35 12.70
N ASN A 207 23.49 6.03 12.91
CA ASN A 207 23.20 6.72 14.15
C ASN A 207 23.23 5.79 15.36
N SER A 208 22.69 4.57 15.23
CA SER A 208 22.63 3.61 16.33
C SER A 208 24.00 2.99 16.66
N ILE A 209 24.82 2.68 15.64
CA ILE A 209 26.11 1.99 15.82
C ILE A 209 27.24 2.97 16.18
N PHE A 210 27.32 4.10 15.47
CA PHE A 210 28.46 5.02 15.57
C PHE A 210 28.11 6.33 16.29
N GLY A 211 26.83 6.68 16.33
CA GLY A 211 26.39 8.00 16.77
C GLY A 211 26.65 9.08 15.72
N LEU A 212 25.63 9.92 15.46
CA LEU A 212 25.70 11.03 14.50
C LEU A 212 25.69 12.42 15.18
N SER A 213 25.61 12.48 16.51
CA SER A 213 25.50 13.74 17.25
C SER A 213 26.82 14.53 17.25
N MET A 214 26.95 15.57 16.44
CA MET A 214 28.09 16.50 16.54
C MET A 214 27.81 17.55 17.62
N GLY A 215 28.63 17.56 18.68
CA GLY A 215 28.64 18.63 19.69
C GLY A 215 29.52 19.83 19.26
N MET A 216 29.33 20.99 19.89
CA MET A 216 30.11 22.23 19.66
C MET A 216 31.65 22.08 19.77
N GLY A 217 32.14 21.00 20.38
CA GLY A 217 33.58 20.69 20.54
C GLY A 217 34.18 19.76 19.46
N GLY A 218 33.43 19.42 18.42
CA GLY A 218 33.98 18.86 17.17
C GLY A 218 33.98 17.33 17.05
N ILE A 219 33.91 16.54 18.13
CA ILE A 219 33.79 15.07 17.99
C ILE A 219 33.12 14.45 19.23
N ASN A 220 31.79 14.44 19.25
CA ASN A 220 31.04 13.57 20.15
C ASN A 220 30.51 12.41 19.32
N HIS A 221 30.87 11.17 19.65
CA HIS A 221 30.29 9.98 19.02
C HIS A 221 29.07 9.54 19.83
N LYS A 222 28.09 10.43 19.99
CA LYS A 222 26.86 10.09 20.71
C LYS A 222 25.74 9.78 19.73
N THR A 223 24.92 8.82 20.08
CA THR A 223 23.70 8.46 19.34
C THR A 223 22.63 9.49 19.63
N ILE A 224 21.94 9.97 18.60
CA ILE A 224 20.74 10.79 18.80
C ILE A 224 19.61 9.82 19.12
N ASP A 225 19.02 9.94 20.30
CA ASP A 225 17.82 9.19 20.63
C ASP A 225 16.61 9.92 20.04
N LEU A 226 16.04 9.36 18.97
CA LEU A 226 14.91 9.96 18.26
C LEU A 226 13.64 9.95 19.11
N SER A 227 13.47 8.96 19.98
CA SER A 227 12.38 8.95 20.95
C SER A 227 12.51 10.10 21.95
N ALA A 228 13.71 10.29 22.51
CA ALA A 228 14.02 11.39 23.44
C ALA A 228 13.92 12.76 22.78
N TYR A 229 14.37 12.88 21.53
CA TYR A 229 14.30 14.11 20.76
C TYR A 229 12.85 14.51 20.46
N LEU A 230 11.99 13.55 20.12
CA LEU A 230 10.57 13.81 19.83
C LEU A 230 9.77 14.10 21.12
N LEU A 231 10.14 13.44 22.22
CA LEU A 231 9.68 13.72 23.59
C LEU A 231 10.23 15.01 24.20
N ALA A 232 11.11 15.73 23.51
CA ALA A 232 11.77 16.93 24.03
C ALA A 232 12.44 16.73 25.41
N MET A 233 12.99 15.53 25.66
CA MET A 233 13.67 15.22 26.92
C MET A 233 15.00 15.98 27.06
N GLU A 234 15.41 16.29 28.29
CA GLU A 234 16.66 17.02 28.57
C GLU A 234 17.92 16.29 28.08
N ILE A 235 17.88 14.95 28.03
CA ILE A 235 18.98 14.10 27.56
C ILE A 235 18.58 13.46 26.24
N THR A 236 19.07 14.02 25.13
CA THR A 236 18.77 13.56 23.77
C THR A 236 19.88 12.71 23.15
N SER A 237 20.98 12.50 23.87
CA SER A 237 22.16 11.81 23.34
C SER A 237 22.74 10.79 24.31
N PHE A 238 22.96 9.57 23.81
CA PHE A 238 23.47 8.43 24.57
C PHE A 238 24.78 7.91 23.96
N SER A 239 25.49 7.06 24.70
CA SER A 239 26.70 6.40 24.19
C SER A 239 26.33 5.25 23.26
N PRO A 240 26.95 5.11 22.08
CA PRO A 240 26.72 3.99 21.19
C PRO A 240 27.25 2.67 21.79
N PRO A 241 26.68 1.51 21.42
CA PRO A 241 25.49 1.37 20.59
C PRO A 241 24.20 1.62 21.38
N HIS A 242 23.30 2.44 20.84
CA HIS A 242 21.98 2.69 21.42
C HIS A 242 20.93 2.67 20.32
N LEU A 243 19.81 1.99 20.58
CA LEU A 243 18.72 1.83 19.62
C LEU A 243 17.42 2.15 20.32
N ASP A 244 16.82 3.28 19.97
CA ASP A 244 15.56 3.74 20.53
C ASP A 244 14.35 3.11 19.83
N SER A 245 13.22 3.08 20.54
CA SER A 245 11.97 2.46 20.08
C SER A 245 11.46 3.08 18.77
N VAL A 246 11.65 4.40 18.58
CA VAL A 246 11.21 5.11 17.38
C VAL A 246 12.11 4.76 16.19
N SER A 247 13.44 4.76 16.36
CA SER A 247 14.37 4.28 15.32
C SER A 247 14.10 2.84 14.93
N LEU A 248 13.83 1.94 15.89
CA LEU A 248 13.48 0.55 15.61
C LEU A 248 12.27 0.45 14.68
N LEU A 249 11.20 1.19 15.02
CA LEU A 249 9.96 1.22 14.25
C LEU A 249 10.19 1.77 12.84
N LEU A 250 10.95 2.85 12.71
CA LEU A 250 11.28 3.45 11.42
C LEU A 250 12.12 2.50 10.54
N ILE A 251 13.12 1.83 11.12
CA ILE A 251 13.94 0.83 10.41
C ILE A 251 13.04 -0.31 9.89
N ALA A 252 12.15 -0.83 10.74
CA ALA A 252 11.22 -1.88 10.35
C ALA A 252 10.27 -1.41 9.22
N PHE A 253 9.71 -0.21 9.35
CA PHE A 253 8.81 0.37 8.35
C PHE A 253 9.49 0.56 6.99
N PHE A 254 10.67 1.19 6.94
CA PHE A 254 11.40 1.40 5.68
C PHE A 254 11.91 0.10 5.08
N SER A 255 12.24 -0.89 5.90
CA SER A 255 12.62 -2.24 5.44
C SER A 255 11.45 -2.98 4.80
N ILE A 256 10.24 -2.88 5.37
CA ILE A 256 9.01 -3.41 4.77
C ILE A 256 8.69 -2.70 3.45
N LEU A 257 8.84 -1.38 3.40
CA LEU A 257 8.68 -0.61 2.16
C LEU A 257 9.67 -1.03 1.07
N LEU A 258 10.94 -1.23 1.42
CA LEU A 258 11.96 -1.76 0.51
C LEU A 258 11.60 -3.16 -0.01
N ASN A 259 11.00 -4.00 0.82
CA ASN A 259 10.51 -5.29 0.36
C ASN A 259 9.35 -5.17 -0.64
N PHE A 260 8.51 -4.13 -0.54
CA PHE A 260 7.44 -3.86 -1.49
C PHE A 260 7.90 -3.19 -2.79
N THR A 261 9.09 -2.57 -2.83
CA THR A 261 9.66 -2.07 -4.09
C THR A 261 10.25 -3.18 -4.96
N ARG A 262 10.44 -4.39 -4.43
CA ARG A 262 10.89 -5.55 -5.21
C ARG A 262 9.96 -5.85 -6.40
N PRO A 263 10.49 -6.45 -7.47
CA PRO A 263 9.68 -6.88 -8.61
C PRO A 263 8.60 -7.87 -8.15
N LEU A 264 7.49 -7.90 -8.87
CA LEU A 264 6.47 -8.92 -8.67
C LEU A 264 7.08 -10.29 -9.01
N ARG A 265 7.22 -11.17 -8.03
CA ARG A 265 7.69 -12.54 -8.25
C ARG A 265 6.57 -13.28 -8.98
N ASN A 266 6.75 -13.57 -10.27
CA ASN A 266 5.83 -14.43 -11.01
C ASN A 266 6.03 -15.85 -10.48
N TYR A 267 5.02 -16.40 -9.80
CA TYR A 267 5.01 -17.81 -9.43
C TYR A 267 4.64 -18.62 -10.66
N HIS A 268 5.60 -18.88 -11.53
CA HIS A 268 5.56 -20.00 -12.45
C HIS A 268 6.98 -20.51 -12.57
N GLU A 269 7.29 -21.50 -11.76
CA GLU A 269 8.36 -22.50 -11.93
C GLU A 269 8.51 -23.28 -10.61
N GLU A 270 7.51 -24.10 -10.29
CA GLU A 270 7.69 -25.35 -9.51
C GLU A 270 6.65 -26.35 -10.04
N GLU A 271 6.91 -26.90 -11.23
CA GLU A 271 6.54 -28.28 -11.57
C GLU A 271 7.74 -29.19 -11.28
#